data_AF-A0A7H9KBZ0-F1
#
_entry.id   AF-A0A7H9KBZ0-F1
#
_cell.length_a   1.000
_cell.length_b   1.000
_cell.length_c   1.000
_cell.angle_alpha   90.00
_cell.angle_beta   90.00
_cell.angle_gamma   90.00
#
_symmetry.space_group_name_H-M   'P 1'
#
loop_
_entity.id
_entity.type
_entity.pdbx_description
1 polymer ?
#
loop_
_entity_poly.entity_id
_entity_poly.type
_entity_poly.pdbx_seq_one_letter_code
_entity_poly.pdbx_strand_id
1 'polypeptide(L)'
;MTVKYYAILTNQGAARLANATMLGSKLNLTQMAVGDANGVLPTPDPAQTKLINQKRIAPLNLLSVDPNNQNQIIAEQIIPENEGGFWIREIGLYDDEGVLIAVANCPETYKPQLQEGSGRTQTIRMILVVTNTEAITLKIDPSVVLATRKYVDDKISEHEQSRRHPDASLTAKGFTQLSSAINSESETLAATPKAVKAAYDLASGKYTAQNATTTQKGIVQLSSATNSTSETLAATPKAVKVVMDETNKKAPLNSPALTGTPTTPTAPQGTNNTQIASTAYVMAAIAALVDSSPDALNTLNELAAALGNDPNFATTMTNALAGKQPKDATLTALAGLATAADKLPYFTGADRAALTALTSVGRAILSKPSTQGVLDYLGLGEAAKREVGTGANQIPDMASFTSGPGWMKFPDGTIIQFGVSIAGPIGYPTTVNFPIPFTSGYRIATSFDSAINGATDCPAFATTPAGGGLLAFYLMSSRTGGTGAGANWIAIGK
;
A
#
# COMPACT_ATOMS: atom_id res chain seq x y z
N MET A 1 -35.66 -1.66 144.30
CA MET A 1 -36.92 -0.97 144.02
C MET A 1 -37.84 -1.95 143.34
N THR A 2 -38.89 -2.42 144.02
CA THR A 2 -39.92 -3.26 143.41
C THR A 2 -40.66 -2.41 142.36
N VAL A 3 -40.47 -2.72 141.08
CA VAL A 3 -41.10 -1.98 139.99
C VAL A 3 -42.61 -2.22 140.09
N LYS A 4 -43.40 -1.15 140.22
CA LYS A 4 -44.83 -1.26 140.52
C LYS A 4 -45.67 -1.85 139.38
N TYR A 5 -45.21 -1.68 138.14
CA TYR A 5 -45.84 -2.21 136.93
C TYR A 5 -44.80 -2.94 136.09
N TYR A 6 -45.10 -4.16 135.67
CA TYR A 6 -44.17 -4.98 134.91
C TYR A 6 -44.91 -6.05 134.12
N ALA A 7 -44.25 -6.55 133.08
CA ALA A 7 -44.71 -7.65 132.26
C ALA A 7 -43.87 -8.90 132.57
N ILE A 8 -44.53 -10.05 132.64
CA ILE A 8 -43.87 -11.35 132.76
C ILE A 8 -44.41 -12.33 131.71
N LEU A 9 -43.59 -13.33 131.39
CA LEU A 9 -44.03 -14.52 130.66
C LEU A 9 -44.78 -15.45 131.61
N THR A 10 -45.88 -16.04 131.13
CA THR A 10 -46.53 -17.15 131.82
C THR A 10 -45.68 -18.42 131.64
N ASN A 11 -45.90 -19.44 132.47
CA ASN A 11 -45.23 -20.74 132.34
C ASN A 11 -45.51 -21.37 130.96
N GLN A 12 -46.72 -21.16 130.42
CA GLN A 12 -47.10 -21.59 129.07
C GLN A 12 -46.39 -20.78 127.99
N GLY A 13 -46.29 -19.46 128.15
CA GLY A 13 -45.59 -18.58 127.21
C GLY A 13 -44.09 -18.82 127.15
N ALA A 14 -43.45 -19.04 128.31
CA ALA A 14 -42.04 -19.41 128.38
C ALA A 14 -41.75 -20.75 127.69
N ALA A 15 -42.62 -21.76 127.90
CA ALA A 15 -42.49 -23.05 127.24
C ALA A 15 -42.68 -22.97 125.72
N ARG A 16 -43.67 -22.19 125.24
CA ARG A 16 -43.90 -21.98 123.80
C ARG A 16 -42.79 -21.18 123.13
N LEU A 17 -42.27 -20.14 123.78
CA LEU A 17 -41.14 -19.36 123.27
C LEU A 17 -39.85 -20.21 123.20
N ALA A 18 -39.62 -21.07 124.20
CA ALA A 18 -38.51 -22.03 124.18
C ALA A 18 -38.65 -23.06 123.06
N ASN A 19 -39.86 -23.61 122.86
CA ASN A 19 -40.14 -24.54 121.76
C ASN A 19 -39.97 -23.89 120.38
N ALA A 20 -40.47 -22.67 120.19
CA ALA A 20 -40.30 -21.91 118.95
C ALA A 20 -38.81 -21.71 118.61
N THR A 21 -38.01 -21.35 119.63
CA THR A 21 -36.56 -21.16 119.48
C THR A 21 -35.84 -22.48 119.15
N MET A 22 -36.27 -23.61 119.72
CA MET A 22 -35.65 -24.93 119.52
C MET A 22 -36.01 -25.56 118.16
N LEU A 23 -37.23 -25.36 117.67
CA LEU A 23 -37.74 -25.92 116.41
C LEU A 23 -37.49 -25.02 115.18
N GLY A 24 -37.03 -23.78 115.37
CA GLY A 24 -36.84 -22.81 114.29
C GLY A 24 -38.16 -22.25 113.73
N SER A 25 -39.29 -22.51 114.39
CA SER A 25 -40.61 -21.95 114.07
C SER A 25 -40.82 -20.62 114.79
N LYS A 26 -41.60 -19.70 114.21
CA LYS A 26 -41.89 -18.42 114.84
C LYS A 26 -43.19 -18.45 115.64
N LEU A 27 -43.16 -17.91 116.86
CA LEU A 27 -44.32 -17.65 117.70
C LEU A 27 -45.07 -16.42 117.18
N ASN A 28 -46.31 -16.60 116.77
CA ASN A 28 -47.15 -15.53 116.27
C ASN A 28 -47.96 -14.94 117.42
N LEU A 29 -47.52 -13.79 117.93
CA LEU A 29 -48.37 -13.00 118.83
C LEU A 29 -49.36 -12.23 117.97
N THR A 30 -50.65 -12.54 118.12
CA THR A 30 -51.68 -12.01 117.22
C THR A 30 -52.63 -11.05 117.92
N GLN A 31 -52.89 -11.27 119.20
CA GLN A 31 -53.91 -10.54 119.95
C GLN A 31 -53.38 -10.00 121.28
N MET A 32 -53.88 -8.83 121.64
CA MET A 32 -53.71 -8.26 122.98
C MET A 32 -55.09 -8.10 123.61
N ALA A 33 -55.18 -8.52 124.87
CA ALA A 33 -56.36 -8.36 125.69
C ALA A 33 -56.09 -7.42 126.87
N VAL A 34 -57.16 -6.77 127.31
CA VAL A 34 -57.17 -5.88 128.47
C VAL A 34 -58.32 -6.27 129.40
N GLY A 35 -58.09 -6.15 130.71
CA GLY A 35 -59.04 -6.51 131.75
C GLY A 35 -59.04 -5.55 132.94
N ASP A 36 -60.10 -5.64 133.75
CA ASP A 36 -60.29 -4.80 134.94
C ASP A 36 -59.90 -5.52 136.26
N ALA A 37 -59.51 -6.79 136.17
CA ALA A 37 -59.10 -7.64 137.29
C ALA A 37 -60.06 -7.64 138.49
N ASN A 38 -61.38 -7.57 138.23
CA ASN A 38 -62.44 -7.49 139.26
C ASN A 38 -62.29 -6.30 140.22
N GLY A 39 -61.67 -5.21 139.77
CA GLY A 39 -61.59 -3.96 140.52
C GLY A 39 -60.44 -3.89 141.53
N VAL A 40 -59.49 -4.83 141.50
CA VAL A 40 -58.27 -4.81 142.31
C VAL A 40 -57.05 -4.91 141.39
N LEU A 41 -55.99 -4.11 141.64
CA LEU A 41 -54.75 -4.18 140.87
C LEU A 41 -54.10 -5.57 141.03
N PRO A 42 -54.00 -6.38 139.95
CA PRO A 42 -53.49 -7.74 140.08
C PRO A 42 -51.97 -7.75 140.13
N THR A 43 -51.42 -8.75 140.82
CA THR A 43 -49.98 -9.07 140.73
C THR A 43 -49.82 -10.13 139.65
N PRO A 44 -49.08 -9.87 138.56
CA PRO A 44 -48.86 -10.86 137.51
C PRO A 44 -48.23 -12.15 138.09
N ASP A 45 -48.84 -13.30 137.81
CA ASP A 45 -48.39 -14.62 138.26
C ASP A 45 -48.07 -15.52 137.04
N PRO A 46 -46.85 -16.10 136.95
CA PRO A 46 -46.49 -17.02 135.88
C PRO A 46 -47.44 -18.20 135.69
N ALA A 47 -48.16 -18.65 136.73
CA ALA A 47 -49.10 -19.76 136.63
C ALA A 47 -50.45 -19.40 135.97
N GLN A 48 -50.68 -18.12 135.63
CA GLN A 48 -51.93 -17.68 135.00
C GLN A 48 -52.09 -18.26 133.59
N THR A 49 -53.27 -18.80 133.32
CA THR A 49 -53.67 -19.32 132.00
C THR A 49 -54.67 -18.42 131.28
N LYS A 50 -55.32 -17.50 132.01
CA LYS A 50 -56.27 -16.48 131.51
C LYS A 50 -56.17 -15.24 132.40
N LEU A 51 -56.60 -14.09 131.87
CA LEU A 51 -56.78 -12.87 132.67
C LEU A 51 -57.88 -13.05 133.71
N ILE A 52 -57.78 -12.33 134.84
CA ILE A 52 -58.70 -12.47 135.98
C ILE A 52 -60.12 -12.02 135.60
N ASN A 53 -60.23 -10.90 134.87
CA ASN A 53 -61.50 -10.45 134.28
C ASN A 53 -61.26 -9.70 132.96
N GLN A 54 -61.20 -10.46 131.86
CA GLN A 54 -61.01 -9.92 130.51
C GLN A 54 -62.22 -9.09 130.06
N LYS A 55 -61.96 -7.85 129.60
CA LYS A 55 -63.00 -6.96 129.05
C LYS A 55 -62.95 -6.86 127.54
N ARG A 56 -61.76 -6.90 126.95
CA ARG A 56 -61.57 -6.78 125.50
C ARG A 56 -60.37 -7.59 125.04
N ILE A 57 -60.47 -8.18 123.86
CA ILE A 57 -59.37 -8.79 123.12
C ILE A 57 -59.48 -8.39 121.66
N ALA A 58 -58.37 -8.01 121.02
CA ALA A 58 -58.34 -7.67 119.60
C ALA A 58 -56.94 -7.82 119.01
N PRO A 59 -56.79 -7.78 117.66
CA PRO A 59 -55.50 -7.91 117.01
C PRO A 59 -54.51 -6.80 117.38
N LEU A 60 -53.21 -7.12 117.28
CA LEU A 60 -52.12 -6.15 117.42
C LEU A 60 -52.04 -5.22 116.19
N ASN A 61 -51.74 -3.93 116.43
CA ASN A 61 -51.50 -2.93 115.38
C ASN A 61 -50.01 -2.86 114.99
N LEU A 62 -49.12 -2.96 115.99
CA LEU A 62 -47.68 -2.97 115.77
C LEU A 62 -47.04 -3.99 116.70
N LEU A 63 -46.14 -4.79 116.14
CA LEU A 63 -45.24 -5.65 116.89
C LEU A 63 -43.83 -5.51 116.31
N SER A 64 -42.94 -4.84 117.03
CA SER A 64 -41.57 -4.55 116.62
C SER A 64 -40.56 -4.80 117.74
N VAL A 65 -39.30 -5.01 117.38
CA VAL A 65 -38.18 -5.01 118.33
C VAL A 65 -37.77 -3.57 118.62
N ASP A 66 -37.43 -3.27 119.87
CA ASP A 66 -36.92 -1.95 120.25
C ASP A 66 -35.57 -1.68 119.54
N PRO A 67 -35.44 -0.60 118.73
CA PRO A 67 -34.20 -0.25 118.05
C PRO A 67 -33.01 -0.04 119.00
N ASN A 68 -33.26 0.29 120.27
CA ASN A 68 -32.22 0.52 121.28
C ASN A 68 -31.93 -0.72 122.13
N ASN A 69 -32.81 -1.74 122.14
CA ASN A 69 -32.64 -2.97 122.91
C ASN A 69 -33.21 -4.18 122.16
N GLN A 70 -32.32 -4.97 121.54
CA GLN A 70 -32.71 -6.12 120.70
C GLN A 70 -33.42 -7.28 121.43
N ASN A 71 -33.43 -7.28 122.77
CA ASN A 71 -34.10 -8.30 123.60
C ASN A 71 -35.49 -7.88 124.11
N GLN A 72 -35.99 -6.71 123.70
CA GLN A 72 -37.32 -6.22 124.08
C GLN A 72 -38.22 -6.16 122.86
N ILE A 73 -39.42 -6.73 123.02
CA ILE A 73 -40.48 -6.56 122.04
C ILE A 73 -41.48 -5.54 122.55
N ILE A 74 -41.92 -4.69 121.63
CA ILE A 74 -42.96 -3.70 121.86
C ILE A 74 -44.20 -4.18 121.12
N ALA A 75 -45.19 -4.61 121.88
CA ALA A 75 -46.51 -4.93 121.37
C ALA A 75 -47.44 -3.73 121.61
N GLU A 76 -48.05 -3.23 120.55
CA GLU A 76 -48.99 -2.11 120.63
C GLU A 76 -50.34 -2.48 120.07
N GLN A 77 -51.34 -2.02 120.79
CA GLN A 77 -52.72 -2.05 120.37
C GLN A 77 -53.35 -0.68 120.55
N ILE A 78 -54.03 -0.21 119.53
CA ILE A 78 -54.83 1.00 119.60
C ILE A 78 -56.26 0.60 119.94
N ILE A 79 -56.78 1.13 121.05
CA ILE A 79 -58.19 1.03 121.39
C ILE A 79 -58.90 2.25 120.79
N PRO A 80 -59.74 2.05 119.76
CA PRO A 80 -60.48 3.14 119.12
C PRO A 80 -61.52 3.75 120.07
N GLU A 81 -62.04 4.92 119.70
CA GLU A 81 -62.99 5.70 120.50
C GLU A 81 -64.37 5.04 120.70
N ASN A 82 -64.74 4.12 119.82
CA ASN A 82 -66.03 3.42 119.81
C ASN A 82 -66.10 2.24 120.79
N GLU A 83 -64.96 1.79 121.34
CA GLU A 83 -64.87 0.71 122.33
C GLU A 83 -64.31 1.26 123.65
N GLY A 84 -65.05 1.08 124.76
CA GLY A 84 -64.70 1.63 126.07
C GLY A 84 -65.74 1.27 127.15
N GLY A 85 -65.78 2.05 128.24
CA GLY A 85 -66.70 1.83 129.37
C GLY A 85 -66.15 0.92 130.46
N PHE A 86 -64.84 0.65 130.46
CA PHE A 86 -64.20 -0.25 131.43
C PHE A 86 -62.84 0.29 131.91
N TRP A 87 -62.45 -0.16 133.09
CA TRP A 87 -61.12 0.09 133.65
C TRP A 87 -60.11 -0.91 133.07
N ILE A 88 -58.90 -0.43 132.77
CA ILE A 88 -57.79 -1.25 132.33
C ILE A 88 -56.77 -1.31 133.46
N ARG A 89 -56.50 -2.54 133.92
CA ARG A 89 -55.59 -2.83 135.05
C ARG A 89 -54.68 -4.02 134.78
N GLU A 90 -55.11 -4.93 133.91
CA GLU A 90 -54.30 -6.04 133.40
C GLU A 90 -54.26 -6.04 131.87
N ILE A 91 -53.13 -6.48 131.32
CA ILE A 91 -52.88 -6.65 129.89
C ILE A 91 -52.38 -8.08 129.69
N GLY A 92 -52.92 -8.77 128.70
CA GLY A 92 -52.50 -10.10 128.29
C GLY A 92 -52.12 -10.14 126.81
N LEU A 93 -51.03 -10.81 126.47
CA LEU A 93 -50.64 -11.12 125.10
C LEU A 93 -50.96 -12.57 124.78
N TYR A 94 -51.60 -12.79 123.63
CA TYR A 94 -52.06 -14.09 123.18
C TYR A 94 -51.44 -14.46 121.83
N ASP A 95 -51.18 -15.74 121.66
CA ASP A 95 -50.77 -16.31 120.37
C ASP A 95 -51.97 -16.60 119.45
N ASP A 96 -51.69 -17.10 118.24
CA ASP A 96 -52.69 -17.52 117.25
C ASP A 96 -53.57 -18.70 117.68
N GLU A 97 -53.15 -19.48 118.68
CA GLU A 97 -53.92 -20.57 119.28
C GLU A 97 -54.75 -20.13 120.51
N GLY A 98 -54.69 -18.83 120.88
CA GLY A 98 -55.46 -18.26 121.98
C GLY A 98 -54.90 -18.60 123.37
N VAL A 99 -53.63 -19.00 123.47
CA VAL A 99 -52.92 -19.25 124.74
C VAL A 99 -52.33 -17.95 125.27
N LEU A 100 -52.47 -17.70 126.59
CA LEU A 100 -51.91 -16.52 127.24
C LEU A 100 -50.39 -16.67 127.37
N ILE A 101 -49.64 -15.89 126.59
CA ILE A 101 -48.17 -15.93 126.53
C ILE A 101 -47.53 -15.03 127.59
N ALA A 102 -48.05 -13.82 127.75
CA ALA A 102 -47.52 -12.87 128.71
C ALA A 102 -48.63 -12.08 129.37
N VAL A 103 -48.40 -11.72 130.63
CA VAL A 103 -49.33 -10.94 131.44
C VAL A 103 -48.58 -9.77 132.07
N ALA A 104 -49.23 -8.61 132.08
CA ALA A 104 -48.72 -7.41 132.71
C ALA A 104 -49.81 -6.73 133.52
N ASN A 105 -49.40 -6.07 134.60
CA ASN A 105 -50.23 -5.09 135.28
C ASN A 105 -49.94 -3.69 134.74
N CYS A 106 -50.94 -2.82 134.71
CA CYS A 106 -50.79 -1.44 134.27
C CYS A 106 -51.44 -0.46 135.26
N PRO A 107 -51.07 0.82 135.22
CA PRO A 107 -51.74 1.85 136.03
C PRO A 107 -53.24 1.87 135.75
N GLU A 108 -54.05 1.94 136.80
CA GLU A 108 -55.50 1.94 136.68
C GLU A 108 -55.96 3.11 135.80
N THR A 109 -56.46 2.79 134.61
CA THR A 109 -56.84 3.80 133.63
C THR A 109 -58.24 3.52 133.13
N TYR A 110 -59.13 4.51 133.23
CA TYR A 110 -60.47 4.42 132.68
C TYR A 110 -60.47 4.80 131.20
N LYS A 111 -60.98 3.90 130.36
CA LYS A 111 -61.17 4.16 128.93
C LYS A 111 -62.64 4.48 128.68
N PRO A 112 -63.02 5.76 128.50
CA PRO A 112 -64.40 6.11 128.23
C PRO A 112 -64.83 5.62 126.83
N GLN A 113 -66.13 5.34 126.70
CA GLN A 113 -66.75 5.09 125.40
C GLN A 113 -67.35 6.39 124.85
N LEU A 114 -67.41 6.54 123.53
CA LEU A 114 -67.96 7.74 122.87
C LEU A 114 -69.37 8.13 123.36
N GLN A 115 -70.19 7.16 123.78
CA GLN A 115 -71.54 7.39 124.36
C GLN A 115 -71.52 8.10 125.72
N GLU A 116 -70.39 8.07 126.44
CA GLU A 116 -70.16 8.80 127.69
C GLU A 116 -69.68 10.25 127.45
N GLY A 117 -69.66 10.71 126.19
CA GLY A 117 -69.33 12.08 125.80
C GLY A 117 -67.84 12.37 125.61
N SER A 118 -66.96 11.37 125.72
CA SER A 118 -65.51 11.51 125.47
C SER A 118 -64.96 10.36 124.63
N GLY A 119 -64.83 10.59 123.32
CA GLY A 119 -64.17 9.69 122.39
C GLY A 119 -62.66 9.83 122.46
N ARG A 120 -62.00 9.05 123.31
CA ARG A 120 -60.53 9.01 123.38
C ARG A 120 -60.04 7.76 122.66
N THR A 121 -59.14 7.91 121.71
CA THR A 121 -58.36 6.78 121.18
C THR A 121 -57.15 6.58 122.09
N GLN A 122 -56.95 5.36 122.58
CA GLN A 122 -55.90 5.08 123.56
C GLN A 122 -55.00 3.96 123.06
N THR A 123 -53.71 4.27 122.90
CA THR A 123 -52.69 3.27 122.57
C THR A 123 -52.21 2.61 123.85
N ILE A 124 -52.36 1.30 123.92
CA ILE A 124 -51.79 0.45 124.96
C ILE A 124 -50.52 -0.17 124.40
N ARG A 125 -49.41 0.04 125.12
CA ARG A 125 -48.09 -0.48 124.78
C ARG A 125 -47.65 -1.42 125.90
N MET A 126 -47.39 -2.66 125.56
CA MET A 126 -46.77 -3.64 126.44
C MET A 126 -45.35 -3.90 125.97
N ILE A 127 -44.38 -3.68 126.85
CA ILE A 127 -42.97 -3.99 126.61
C ILE A 127 -42.68 -5.29 127.33
N LEU A 128 -42.27 -6.30 126.58
CA LEU A 128 -41.93 -7.62 127.12
C LEU A 128 -40.45 -7.91 126.82
N VAL A 129 -39.73 -8.33 127.85
CA VAL A 129 -38.36 -8.83 127.69
C VAL A 129 -38.42 -10.31 127.35
N VAL A 130 -37.78 -10.70 126.25
CA VAL A 130 -37.73 -12.08 125.77
C VAL A 130 -36.29 -12.51 125.55
N THR A 131 -36.03 -13.82 125.63
CA THR A 131 -34.69 -14.38 125.47
C THR A 131 -34.23 -14.46 124.01
N ASN A 132 -35.16 -14.50 123.05
CA ASN A 132 -34.87 -14.41 121.62
C ASN A 132 -36.04 -13.71 120.88
N THR A 133 -35.76 -12.60 120.20
CA THR A 133 -36.74 -11.83 119.42
C THR A 133 -36.94 -12.35 117.99
N GLU A 134 -36.00 -13.14 117.44
CA GLU A 134 -36.10 -13.74 116.11
C GLU A 134 -37.15 -14.87 116.05
N ALA A 135 -37.40 -15.50 117.20
CA ALA A 135 -38.42 -16.54 117.37
C ALA A 135 -39.85 -15.97 117.38
N ILE A 136 -40.06 -14.67 117.12
CA ILE A 136 -41.36 -14.00 117.12
C ILE A 136 -41.62 -13.37 115.75
N THR A 137 -42.82 -13.57 115.19
CA THR A 137 -43.20 -12.97 113.90
C THR A 137 -43.60 -11.52 114.08
N LEU A 138 -42.74 -10.59 113.64
CA LEU A 138 -43.02 -9.15 113.68
C LEU A 138 -44.07 -8.76 112.64
N LYS A 139 -45.00 -7.90 113.05
CA LYS A 139 -46.03 -7.35 112.16
C LYS A 139 -45.91 -5.83 112.15
N ILE A 140 -45.50 -5.29 111.01
CA ILE A 140 -45.45 -3.86 110.73
C ILE A 140 -46.48 -3.62 109.62
N ASP A 141 -47.58 -2.95 109.96
CA ASP A 141 -48.57 -2.50 108.99
C ASP A 141 -48.31 -1.01 108.68
N PRO A 142 -47.71 -0.66 107.51
CA PRO A 142 -47.30 0.71 107.21
C PRO A 142 -48.45 1.57 106.66
N SER A 143 -49.68 1.07 106.60
CA SER A 143 -50.82 1.75 105.96
C SER A 143 -51.28 3.03 106.66
N VAL A 144 -50.82 3.31 107.89
CA VAL A 144 -51.30 4.45 108.70
C VAL A 144 -50.16 5.15 109.46
N VAL A 145 -49.10 5.60 108.77
CA VAL A 145 -48.07 6.43 109.44
C VAL A 145 -47.56 7.56 108.53
N LEU A 146 -47.56 8.80 109.01
CA LEU A 146 -46.95 9.97 108.35
C LEU A 146 -45.42 9.77 108.18
N ALA A 147 -44.88 10.04 106.98
CA ALA A 147 -43.45 9.93 106.67
C ALA A 147 -42.63 11.14 107.19
N THR A 148 -41.40 10.88 107.65
CA THR A 148 -40.49 11.90 108.20
C THR A 148 -39.63 12.56 107.12
N ARG A 149 -39.24 13.83 107.33
CA ARG A 149 -38.45 14.64 106.37
C ARG A 149 -37.19 13.94 105.84
N LYS A 150 -36.51 13.16 106.68
CA LYS A 150 -35.28 12.46 106.30
C LYS A 150 -35.47 11.51 105.10
N TYR A 151 -36.65 10.89 104.97
CA TYR A 151 -36.94 10.00 103.83
C TYR A 151 -37.04 10.76 102.50
N VAL A 152 -37.47 12.03 102.52
CA VAL A 152 -37.68 12.85 101.31
C VAL A 152 -36.34 13.36 100.78
N ASP A 153 -35.46 13.87 101.66
CA ASP A 153 -34.16 14.44 101.25
C ASP A 153 -33.25 13.37 100.60
N ASP A 154 -33.27 12.15 101.13
CA ASP A 154 -32.49 11.02 100.59
C ASP A 154 -32.92 10.66 99.14
N LYS A 155 -34.20 10.89 98.76
CA LYS A 155 -34.72 10.58 97.41
C LYS A 155 -34.47 11.67 96.36
N ILE A 156 -34.39 12.93 96.77
CA ILE A 156 -34.09 14.05 95.84
C ILE A 156 -32.62 14.01 95.39
N SER A 157 -31.70 13.72 96.32
CA SER A 157 -30.27 13.59 96.02
C SER A 157 -29.97 12.46 95.02
N GLU A 158 -30.73 11.36 95.08
CA GLU A 158 -30.64 10.24 94.12
C GLU A 158 -31.03 10.66 92.69
N HIS A 159 -32.00 11.57 92.52
CA HIS A 159 -32.47 12.01 91.20
C HIS A 159 -31.47 12.94 90.49
N GLU A 160 -30.87 13.90 91.21
CA GLU A 160 -29.93 14.88 90.63
C GLU A 160 -28.68 14.23 90.03
N GLN A 161 -28.20 13.13 90.60
CA GLN A 161 -27.02 12.42 90.11
C GLN A 161 -27.28 11.63 88.81
N SER A 162 -28.55 11.37 88.45
CA SER A 162 -28.92 10.54 87.30
C SER A 162 -28.95 11.26 85.94
N ARG A 163 -28.79 12.59 85.90
CA ARG A 163 -29.04 13.44 84.72
C ARG A 163 -27.81 14.06 84.02
N ARG A 164 -26.61 13.48 84.14
CA ARG A 164 -25.45 13.89 83.32
C ARG A 164 -25.57 13.33 81.89
N HIS A 165 -26.24 14.06 81.00
CA HIS A 165 -26.31 13.74 79.56
C HIS A 165 -25.32 14.62 78.77
N PRO A 166 -24.19 14.09 78.27
CA PRO A 166 -23.24 14.85 77.45
C PRO A 166 -23.75 15.06 76.00
N ASP A 167 -23.11 15.96 75.26
CA ASP A 167 -23.34 16.15 73.82
C ASP A 167 -22.97 14.89 73.02
N ALA A 168 -23.66 14.63 71.91
CA ALA A 168 -23.38 13.46 71.08
C ALA A 168 -22.05 13.60 70.34
N SER A 169 -21.33 12.49 70.21
CA SER A 169 -20.13 12.39 69.39
C SER A 169 -20.26 11.24 68.38
N LEU A 170 -19.29 11.11 67.47
CA LEU A 170 -19.24 9.99 66.53
C LEU A 170 -19.15 8.61 67.21
N THR A 171 -18.81 8.56 68.51
CA THR A 171 -18.58 7.33 69.27
C THR A 171 -19.48 7.18 70.51
N ALA A 172 -20.26 8.20 70.87
CA ALA A 172 -21.11 8.20 72.07
C ALA A 172 -22.46 8.90 71.84
N LYS A 173 -23.52 8.32 72.41
CA LYS A 173 -24.88 8.88 72.33
C LYS A 173 -25.02 10.10 73.26
N GLY A 174 -25.66 11.17 72.77
CA GLY A 174 -25.88 12.41 73.50
C GLY A 174 -26.87 13.36 72.80
N PHE A 175 -26.95 14.61 73.24
CA PHE A 175 -27.76 15.64 72.58
C PHE A 175 -26.99 16.33 71.43
N THR A 176 -27.66 16.71 70.34
CA THR A 176 -27.06 17.38 69.17
C THR A 176 -27.91 18.57 68.72
N GLN A 177 -27.26 19.62 68.21
CA GLN A 177 -27.94 20.78 67.61
C GLN A 177 -28.16 20.57 66.10
N LEU A 178 -29.29 21.07 65.58
CA LEU A 178 -29.67 20.93 64.17
C LEU A 178 -29.26 22.16 63.34
N SER A 179 -28.76 21.95 62.13
CA SER A 179 -28.39 23.02 61.18
C SER A 179 -29.01 22.82 59.80
N SER A 180 -29.46 23.92 59.18
CA SER A 180 -30.04 23.93 57.83
C SER A 180 -29.10 24.52 56.75
N ALA A 181 -27.83 24.77 57.08
CA ALA A 181 -26.84 25.23 56.10
C ALA A 181 -26.40 24.08 55.18
N ILE A 182 -26.21 24.35 53.88
CA ILE A 182 -25.80 23.35 52.86
C ILE A 182 -24.29 23.33 52.58
N ASN A 183 -23.54 24.16 53.30
CA ASN A 183 -22.09 24.34 53.19
C ASN A 183 -21.42 24.34 54.58
N SER A 184 -22.03 23.71 55.58
CA SER A 184 -21.48 23.65 56.93
C SER A 184 -20.31 22.67 56.99
N GLU A 185 -19.22 23.08 57.66
CA GLU A 185 -18.04 22.25 57.93
C GLU A 185 -18.03 21.70 59.37
N SER A 186 -19.11 21.90 60.14
CA SER A 186 -19.19 21.49 61.54
C SER A 186 -19.51 20.01 61.70
N GLU A 187 -18.70 19.29 62.46
CA GLU A 187 -18.92 17.88 62.81
C GLU A 187 -19.82 17.67 64.04
N THR A 188 -20.21 18.75 64.73
CA THR A 188 -21.02 18.70 65.96
C THR A 188 -22.50 19.01 65.72
N LEU A 189 -22.87 19.40 64.50
CA LEU A 189 -24.23 19.74 64.09
C LEU A 189 -24.80 18.64 63.19
N ALA A 190 -26.05 18.28 63.38
CA ALA A 190 -26.77 17.37 62.48
C ALA A 190 -27.51 18.15 61.39
N ALA A 191 -27.40 17.70 60.14
CA ALA A 191 -28.08 18.32 59.01
C ALA A 191 -29.60 18.09 59.06
N THR A 192 -30.39 19.14 58.82
CA THR A 192 -31.84 19.00 58.70
C THR A 192 -32.25 18.44 57.33
N PRO A 193 -33.44 17.83 57.20
CA PRO A 193 -33.99 17.43 55.90
C PRO A 193 -34.03 18.59 54.88
N LYS A 194 -34.18 19.83 55.34
CA LYS A 194 -34.16 21.03 54.51
C LYS A 194 -32.78 21.26 53.86
N ALA A 195 -31.68 21.10 54.62
CA ALA A 195 -30.34 21.18 54.07
C ALA A 195 -30.08 20.09 53.03
N VAL A 196 -30.48 18.85 53.35
CA VAL A 196 -30.33 17.70 52.43
C VAL A 196 -31.11 17.93 51.13
N LYS A 197 -32.36 18.41 51.21
CA LYS A 197 -33.18 18.71 50.04
C LYS A 197 -32.60 19.82 49.18
N ALA A 198 -32.14 20.91 49.80
CA ALA A 198 -31.52 22.03 49.08
C ALA A 198 -30.22 21.63 48.36
N ALA A 199 -29.38 20.79 48.98
CA ALA A 199 -28.18 20.25 48.34
C ALA A 199 -28.52 19.33 47.15
N TYR A 200 -29.55 18.49 47.30
CA TYR A 200 -30.03 17.59 46.23
C TYR A 200 -30.59 18.36 45.03
N ASP A 201 -31.42 19.39 45.27
CA ASP A 201 -32.03 20.19 44.20
C ASP A 201 -30.95 20.93 43.38
N LEU A 202 -29.93 21.49 44.04
CA LEU A 202 -28.79 22.15 43.39
C LEU A 202 -27.98 21.18 42.50
N ALA A 203 -27.79 19.93 42.95
CA ALA A 203 -27.12 18.89 42.18
C ALA A 203 -27.96 18.46 40.95
N SER A 204 -29.27 18.29 41.13
CA SER A 204 -30.19 17.88 40.06
C SER A 204 -30.32 18.93 38.93
N GLY A 205 -30.28 20.23 39.28
CA GLY A 205 -30.36 21.33 38.30
C GLY A 205 -29.15 21.44 37.38
N LYS A 206 -27.97 20.95 37.79
CA LYS A 206 -26.77 20.93 36.94
C LYS A 206 -26.72 19.78 35.94
N TYR A 207 -27.43 18.68 36.20
CA TYR A 207 -27.40 17.47 35.36
C TYR A 207 -28.52 17.43 34.29
N THR A 208 -29.39 18.45 34.25
CA THR A 208 -30.57 18.53 33.37
C THR A 208 -30.46 19.59 32.27
N ALA A 209 -29.26 20.11 31.98
CA ALA A 209 -29.06 21.01 30.85
C ALA A 209 -29.45 20.30 29.54
N GLN A 210 -30.45 20.85 28.83
CA GLN A 210 -30.91 20.32 27.54
C GLN A 210 -29.81 20.45 26.48
N ASN A 211 -29.86 19.60 25.44
CA ASN A 211 -28.98 19.74 24.28
C ASN A 211 -29.21 21.10 23.62
N ALA A 212 -28.14 21.78 23.21
CA ALA A 212 -28.30 23.03 22.49
C ALA A 212 -28.93 22.78 21.11
N THR A 213 -29.74 23.73 20.67
CA THR A 213 -30.28 23.80 19.31
C THR A 213 -29.90 25.15 18.70
N THR A 214 -30.17 25.35 17.41
CA THR A 214 -29.94 26.65 16.75
C THR A 214 -30.78 27.79 17.34
N THR A 215 -31.79 27.48 18.16
CA THR A 215 -32.70 28.45 18.81
C THR A 215 -32.62 28.45 20.33
N GLN A 216 -31.91 27.52 20.98
CA GLN A 216 -31.85 27.37 22.44
C GLN A 216 -30.44 27.03 22.92
N LYS A 217 -29.96 27.77 23.94
CA LYS A 217 -28.64 27.50 24.56
C LYS A 217 -28.70 26.19 25.38
N GLY A 218 -27.64 25.37 25.29
CA GLY A 218 -27.55 24.07 25.96
C GLY A 218 -26.15 23.46 25.86
N ILE A 219 -26.03 22.17 26.14
CA ILE A 219 -24.77 21.39 25.98
C ILE A 219 -24.66 20.81 24.56
N VAL A 220 -23.45 20.75 23.97
CA VAL A 220 -23.20 20.25 22.61
C VAL A 220 -22.01 19.29 22.63
N GLN A 221 -22.11 18.18 21.89
CA GLN A 221 -21.00 17.23 21.71
C GLN A 221 -20.12 17.65 20.52
N LEU A 222 -18.80 17.59 20.70
CA LEU A 222 -17.82 17.96 19.67
C LEU A 222 -17.56 16.80 18.70
N SER A 223 -17.46 17.09 17.39
CA SER A 223 -17.13 16.13 16.34
C SER A 223 -15.97 16.60 15.47
N SER A 224 -15.05 15.69 15.16
CA SER A 224 -13.95 15.94 14.22
C SER A 224 -14.16 15.31 12.84
N ALA A 225 -15.36 14.82 12.55
CA ALA A 225 -15.71 14.32 11.22
C ALA A 225 -15.82 15.49 10.22
N THR A 226 -15.22 15.35 9.04
CA THR A 226 -15.20 16.38 7.98
C THR A 226 -16.40 16.31 7.04
N ASN A 227 -17.28 15.32 7.24
CA ASN A 227 -18.48 15.05 6.45
C ASN A 227 -19.73 14.83 7.34
N SER A 228 -19.71 15.34 8.58
CA SER A 228 -20.85 15.19 9.50
C SER A 228 -22.10 15.88 8.96
N THR A 229 -23.22 15.16 8.93
CA THR A 229 -24.55 15.71 8.62
C THR A 229 -25.37 16.02 9.88
N SER A 230 -24.81 15.80 11.08
CA SER A 230 -25.52 16.02 12.34
C SER A 230 -25.62 17.51 12.68
N GLU A 231 -26.84 17.96 12.99
CA GLU A 231 -27.13 19.30 13.50
C GLU A 231 -26.97 19.43 15.03
N THR A 232 -26.76 18.30 15.73
CA THR A 232 -26.61 18.26 17.20
C THR A 232 -25.15 18.26 17.66
N LEU A 233 -24.21 18.25 16.72
CA LEU A 233 -22.77 18.19 16.98
C LEU A 233 -22.09 19.47 16.50
N ALA A 234 -21.14 19.98 17.28
CA ALA A 234 -20.30 21.11 16.86
C ALA A 234 -18.99 20.61 16.25
N ALA A 235 -18.59 21.20 15.11
CA ALA A 235 -17.32 20.87 14.47
C ALA A 235 -16.12 21.37 15.29
N THR A 236 -15.07 20.55 15.43
CA THR A 236 -13.82 20.98 16.05
C THR A 236 -12.98 21.86 15.11
N PRO A 237 -12.08 22.72 15.63
CA PRO A 237 -11.12 23.45 14.81
C PRO A 237 -10.28 22.54 13.89
N LYS A 238 -10.02 21.29 14.32
CA LYS A 238 -9.34 20.28 13.51
C LYS A 238 -10.14 19.93 12.25
N ALA A 239 -11.44 19.66 12.36
CA ALA A 239 -12.30 19.35 11.21
C ALA A 239 -12.40 20.56 10.26
N VAL A 240 -12.57 21.76 10.80
CA VAL A 240 -12.64 23.00 10.00
C VAL A 240 -11.34 23.24 9.24
N LYS A 241 -10.17 23.07 9.89
CA LYS A 241 -8.87 23.20 9.23
C LYS A 241 -8.73 22.21 8.07
N VAL A 242 -9.07 20.94 8.27
CA VAL A 242 -8.95 19.91 7.22
C VAL A 242 -9.84 20.25 6.03
N VAL A 243 -11.10 20.67 6.27
CA VAL A 243 -12.01 21.09 5.19
C VAL A 243 -11.45 22.34 4.47
N MET A 244 -10.87 23.29 5.19
CA MET A 244 -10.26 24.48 4.60
C MET A 244 -9.03 24.16 3.76
N ASP A 245 -8.14 23.29 4.26
CA ASP A 245 -6.96 22.82 3.52
C ASP A 245 -7.36 22.11 2.22
N GLU A 246 -8.37 21.23 2.27
CA GLU A 246 -8.90 20.55 1.08
C GLU A 246 -9.59 21.50 0.11
N THR A 247 -10.30 22.52 0.61
CA THR A 247 -10.93 23.55 -0.22
C THR A 247 -9.88 24.40 -0.93
N ASN A 248 -8.77 24.73 -0.25
CA ASN A 248 -7.65 25.46 -0.84
C ASN A 248 -6.89 24.70 -1.94
N LYS A 249 -7.04 23.37 -2.02
CA LYS A 249 -6.49 22.56 -3.12
C LYS A 249 -7.38 22.58 -4.37
N LYS A 250 -8.66 22.96 -4.25
CA LYS A 250 -9.57 23.02 -5.39
C LYS A 250 -9.35 24.32 -6.15
N ALA A 251 -9.46 24.24 -7.48
CA ALA A 251 -9.38 25.43 -8.32
C ALA A 251 -10.61 26.34 -8.12
N PRO A 252 -10.49 27.67 -8.28
CA PRO A 252 -11.62 28.59 -8.27
C PRO A 252 -12.72 28.18 -9.26
N LEU A 253 -13.99 28.30 -8.88
CA LEU A 253 -15.12 27.94 -9.74
C LEU A 253 -15.18 28.83 -11.00
N ASN A 254 -14.85 30.12 -10.84
CA ASN A 254 -14.75 31.08 -11.93
C ASN A 254 -13.29 31.34 -12.27
N SER A 255 -12.92 31.13 -13.53
CA SER A 255 -11.58 31.40 -14.08
C SER A 255 -10.43 30.77 -13.28
N PRO A 256 -10.40 29.43 -13.13
CA PRO A 256 -9.29 28.77 -12.48
C PRO A 256 -7.98 29.01 -13.25
N ALA A 257 -6.92 29.40 -12.55
CA ALA A 257 -5.58 29.43 -13.12
C ALA A 257 -5.02 28.00 -13.21
N LEU A 258 -4.75 27.52 -14.42
CA LEU A 258 -4.15 26.21 -14.66
C LEU A 258 -2.62 26.36 -14.70
N THR A 259 -1.89 25.65 -13.84
CA THR A 259 -0.43 25.62 -13.80
C THR A 259 0.09 24.20 -13.96
N GLY A 260 1.34 24.02 -14.43
CA GLY A 260 1.91 22.70 -14.71
C GLY A 260 1.33 22.03 -15.98
N THR A 261 1.03 20.73 -15.90
CA THR A 261 0.49 19.91 -17.02
C THR A 261 -0.92 19.39 -16.70
N PRO A 262 -1.97 20.23 -16.75
CA PRO A 262 -3.35 19.83 -16.47
C PRO A 262 -3.83 18.77 -17.46
N THR A 263 -4.59 17.77 -16.98
CA THR A 263 -5.22 16.76 -17.84
C THR A 263 -6.71 17.05 -17.96
N THR A 264 -7.25 16.91 -19.18
CA THR A 264 -8.69 17.04 -19.47
C THR A 264 -9.15 15.84 -20.30
N PRO A 265 -10.40 15.39 -20.16
CA PRO A 265 -10.97 14.37 -21.05
C PRO A 265 -10.92 14.83 -22.51
N THR A 266 -10.63 13.90 -23.43
CA THR A 266 -10.65 14.20 -24.87
C THR A 266 -12.10 14.21 -25.34
N ALA A 267 -12.53 15.35 -25.86
CA ALA A 267 -13.89 15.52 -26.36
C ALA A 267 -14.13 14.73 -27.67
N PRO A 268 -15.37 14.32 -27.95
CA PRO A 268 -15.76 13.82 -29.28
C PRO A 268 -15.55 14.88 -30.36
N GLN A 269 -15.23 14.45 -31.58
CA GLN A 269 -15.11 15.35 -32.74
C GLN A 269 -16.41 16.15 -32.98
N GLY A 270 -16.25 17.42 -33.39
CA GLY A 270 -17.37 18.33 -33.65
C GLY A 270 -17.85 19.12 -32.42
N THR A 271 -17.23 18.94 -31.25
CA THR A 271 -17.62 19.72 -30.07
C THR A 271 -17.22 21.20 -30.21
N ASN A 272 -18.18 22.12 -30.04
CA ASN A 272 -18.03 23.55 -30.31
C ASN A 272 -18.48 24.46 -29.15
N ASN A 273 -18.42 23.95 -27.91
CA ASN A 273 -18.78 24.69 -26.70
C ASN A 273 -17.53 25.24 -25.99
N THR A 274 -17.72 25.81 -24.80
CA THR A 274 -16.68 26.51 -24.02
C THR A 274 -15.76 25.58 -23.20
N GLN A 275 -15.78 24.26 -23.42
CA GLN A 275 -14.90 23.34 -22.70
C GLN A 275 -13.42 23.51 -23.11
N ILE A 276 -12.49 23.14 -22.22
CA ILE A 276 -11.06 23.15 -22.50
C ILE A 276 -10.72 22.04 -23.51
N ALA A 277 -10.07 22.39 -24.61
CA ALA A 277 -9.60 21.42 -25.61
C ALA A 277 -8.35 20.68 -25.11
N SER A 278 -8.37 19.34 -25.13
CA SER A 278 -7.18 18.53 -24.87
C SER A 278 -6.22 18.56 -26.07
N THR A 279 -4.94 18.27 -25.86
CA THR A 279 -3.96 18.16 -26.95
C THR A 279 -4.35 17.09 -27.97
N ALA A 280 -4.91 15.97 -27.53
CA ALA A 280 -5.42 14.91 -28.40
C ALA A 280 -6.61 15.37 -29.26
N TYR A 281 -7.53 16.17 -28.70
CA TYR A 281 -8.64 16.74 -29.47
C TYR A 281 -8.15 17.69 -30.57
N VAL A 282 -7.21 18.59 -30.22
CA VAL A 282 -6.63 19.53 -31.18
C VAL A 282 -5.87 18.81 -32.29
N MET A 283 -5.06 17.79 -31.94
CA MET A 283 -4.37 16.97 -32.94
C MET A 283 -5.36 16.25 -33.88
N ALA A 284 -6.43 15.67 -33.34
CA ALA A 284 -7.46 15.00 -34.14
C ALA A 284 -8.25 15.97 -35.03
N ALA A 285 -8.53 17.19 -34.56
CA ALA A 285 -9.20 18.23 -35.34
C ALA A 285 -8.31 18.79 -36.46
N ILE A 286 -7.01 18.97 -36.18
CA ILE A 286 -6.02 19.38 -37.20
C ILE A 286 -5.86 18.28 -38.24
N ALA A 287 -5.75 17.02 -37.83
CA ALA A 287 -5.68 15.88 -38.74
C ALA A 287 -6.92 15.82 -39.64
N ALA A 288 -8.13 15.91 -39.07
CA ALA A 288 -9.36 15.95 -39.84
C ALA A 288 -9.43 17.16 -40.81
N LEU A 289 -8.90 18.33 -40.42
CA LEU A 289 -8.83 19.49 -41.30
C LEU A 289 -7.85 19.27 -42.48
N VAL A 290 -6.68 18.70 -42.19
CA VAL A 290 -5.68 18.33 -43.20
C VAL A 290 -6.26 17.27 -44.16
N ASP A 291 -6.96 16.27 -43.65
CA ASP A 291 -7.61 15.21 -44.44
C ASP A 291 -8.84 15.71 -45.21
N SER A 292 -9.50 16.76 -44.72
CA SER A 292 -10.60 17.45 -45.42
C SER A 292 -10.13 18.46 -46.46
N SER A 293 -8.83 18.72 -46.54
CA SER A 293 -8.29 19.57 -47.60
C SER A 293 -8.52 18.86 -48.94
N PRO A 294 -9.10 19.54 -49.95
CA PRO A 294 -9.40 18.95 -51.24
C PRO A 294 -8.19 18.23 -51.83
N ASP A 295 -8.41 17.19 -52.65
CA ASP A 295 -7.38 16.34 -53.28
C ASP A 295 -6.19 17.11 -53.89
N ALA A 296 -6.36 18.40 -54.20
CA ALA A 296 -5.31 19.32 -54.62
C ALA A 296 -4.20 19.60 -53.57
N LEU A 297 -4.42 19.41 -52.26
CA LEU A 297 -3.45 19.68 -51.18
C LEU A 297 -2.87 18.42 -50.50
N ASN A 298 -3.55 17.26 -50.59
CA ASN A 298 -2.96 15.93 -50.32
C ASN A 298 -1.88 15.57 -51.35
N THR A 299 -1.89 16.24 -52.51
CA THR A 299 -0.91 16.04 -53.57
C THR A 299 0.54 16.18 -53.11
N LEU A 300 0.91 17.12 -52.22
CA LEU A 300 2.33 17.33 -51.94
C LEU A 300 2.97 16.20 -51.13
N ASN A 301 2.23 15.60 -50.18
CA ASN A 301 2.71 14.44 -49.43
C ASN A 301 2.68 13.16 -50.28
N GLU A 302 1.65 12.98 -51.10
CA GLU A 302 1.57 11.88 -52.05
C GLU A 302 2.61 11.99 -53.17
N LEU A 303 2.90 13.21 -53.66
CA LEU A 303 3.98 13.48 -54.62
C LEU A 303 5.35 13.26 -53.97
N ALA A 304 5.56 13.73 -52.73
CA ALA A 304 6.80 13.48 -52.00
C ALA A 304 7.03 11.97 -51.81
N ALA A 305 6.01 11.23 -51.40
CA ALA A 305 6.07 9.77 -51.26
C ALA A 305 6.25 9.05 -52.61
N ALA A 306 5.54 9.46 -53.67
CA ALA A 306 5.65 8.89 -55.02
C ALA A 306 7.02 9.15 -55.67
N LEU A 307 7.69 10.25 -55.30
CA LEU A 307 9.07 10.56 -55.69
C LEU A 307 10.12 10.00 -54.70
N GLY A 308 9.71 9.16 -53.75
CA GLY A 308 10.59 8.42 -52.85
C GLY A 308 11.15 9.22 -51.68
N ASN A 309 10.55 10.36 -51.34
CA ASN A 309 10.99 11.28 -50.29
C ASN A 309 12.46 11.72 -50.44
N ASP A 310 12.97 11.80 -51.67
CA ASP A 310 14.37 12.16 -51.95
C ASP A 310 14.60 13.68 -51.77
N PRO A 311 15.36 14.14 -50.76
CA PRO A 311 15.66 15.56 -50.55
C PRO A 311 16.48 16.18 -51.69
N ASN A 312 17.14 15.34 -52.49
CA ASN A 312 17.98 15.73 -53.62
C ASN A 312 17.36 15.32 -54.97
N PHE A 313 16.03 15.12 -55.02
CA PHE A 313 15.33 14.62 -56.20
C PHE A 313 15.77 15.31 -57.51
N ALA A 314 15.94 16.63 -57.50
CA ALA A 314 16.42 17.40 -58.65
C ALA A 314 17.83 16.97 -59.11
N THR A 315 18.76 16.76 -58.19
CA THR A 315 20.11 16.26 -58.46
C THR A 315 20.09 14.82 -58.95
N THR A 316 19.29 13.96 -58.30
CA THR A 316 19.12 12.56 -58.67
C THR A 316 18.59 12.42 -60.09
N MET A 317 17.56 13.20 -60.45
CA MET A 317 17.01 13.22 -61.81
C MET A 317 17.99 13.83 -62.81
N THR A 318 18.68 14.90 -62.45
CA THR A 318 19.72 15.49 -63.32
C THR A 318 20.82 14.47 -63.64
N ASN A 319 21.27 13.70 -62.65
CA ASN A 319 22.28 12.65 -62.86
C ASN A 319 21.73 11.47 -63.68
N ALA A 320 20.49 11.04 -63.41
CA ALA A 320 19.83 9.98 -64.16
C ALA A 320 19.63 10.35 -65.65
N LEU A 321 19.33 11.62 -65.93
CA LEU A 321 19.20 12.16 -67.28
C LEU A 321 20.57 12.39 -67.93
N ALA A 322 21.58 12.81 -67.17
CA ALA A 322 22.95 13.02 -67.69
C ALA A 322 23.60 11.70 -68.19
N GLY A 323 23.20 10.55 -67.63
CA GLY A 323 23.61 9.24 -68.13
C GLY A 323 22.89 8.78 -69.39
N LYS A 324 21.86 9.49 -69.88
CA LYS A 324 21.19 9.18 -71.14
C LYS A 324 21.95 9.79 -72.31
N GLN A 325 21.96 9.10 -73.44
CA GLN A 325 22.53 9.63 -74.67
C GLN A 325 21.77 10.91 -75.08
N PRO A 326 22.47 12.04 -75.35
CA PRO A 326 21.84 13.23 -75.89
C PRO A 326 21.04 12.91 -77.14
N LYS A 327 19.92 13.61 -77.34
CA LYS A 327 19.13 13.46 -78.55
C LYS A 327 19.96 13.91 -79.75
N ASP A 328 20.33 12.94 -80.58
CA ASP A 328 21.11 13.12 -81.79
C ASP A 328 20.35 12.54 -82.98
N ALA A 329 20.30 13.29 -84.08
CA ALA A 329 19.48 12.93 -85.24
C ALA A 329 20.05 11.71 -85.98
N THR A 330 21.38 11.58 -86.04
CA THR A 330 22.08 10.43 -86.62
C THR A 330 21.85 9.16 -85.79
N LEU A 331 21.94 9.24 -84.45
CA LEU A 331 21.66 8.09 -83.58
C LEU A 331 20.19 7.68 -83.60
N THR A 332 19.28 8.65 -83.71
CA THR A 332 17.85 8.38 -83.90
C THR A 332 17.61 7.61 -85.21
N ALA A 333 18.28 8.01 -86.30
CA ALA A 333 18.20 7.33 -87.58
C ALA A 333 18.76 5.90 -87.52
N LEU A 334 19.85 5.67 -86.78
CA LEU A 334 20.42 4.33 -86.56
C LEU A 334 19.50 3.44 -85.71
N ALA A 335 18.98 3.97 -84.61
CA ALA A 335 18.10 3.23 -83.69
C ALA A 335 16.75 2.87 -84.33
N GLY A 336 16.30 3.66 -85.32
CA GLY A 336 15.09 3.40 -86.09
C GLY A 336 15.22 2.30 -87.15
N LEU A 337 16.42 1.77 -87.41
CA LEU A 337 16.61 0.68 -88.37
C LEU A 337 16.04 -0.63 -87.80
N ALA A 338 15.18 -1.31 -88.57
CA ALA A 338 14.65 -2.62 -88.19
C ALA A 338 15.79 -3.66 -88.13
N THR A 339 16.07 -4.19 -86.94
CA THR A 339 17.12 -5.21 -86.77
C THR A 339 16.76 -6.47 -87.57
N ALA A 340 17.70 -6.92 -88.40
CA ALA A 340 17.56 -8.11 -89.22
C ALA A 340 18.93 -8.75 -89.46
N ALA A 341 18.94 -10.08 -89.56
CA ALA A 341 20.16 -10.81 -89.93
C ALA A 341 20.66 -10.37 -91.31
N ASP A 342 21.97 -10.45 -91.52
CA ASP A 342 22.62 -10.22 -92.81
C ASP A 342 22.37 -8.83 -93.42
N LYS A 343 22.13 -7.82 -92.57
CA LYS A 343 22.02 -6.41 -92.96
C LYS A 343 23.20 -5.61 -92.45
N LEU A 344 23.62 -4.61 -93.24
CA LEU A 344 24.62 -3.62 -92.85
C LEU A 344 23.98 -2.23 -92.83
N PRO A 345 24.03 -1.50 -91.70
CA PRO A 345 23.68 -0.10 -91.63
C PRO A 345 24.62 0.77 -92.48
N TYR A 346 24.06 1.72 -93.23
CA TYR A 346 24.83 2.74 -93.95
C TYR A 346 24.06 4.05 -94.03
N PHE A 347 24.77 5.16 -94.25
CA PHE A 347 24.14 6.48 -94.37
C PHE A 347 23.75 6.78 -95.83
N THR A 348 22.54 7.29 -96.01
CA THR A 348 22.02 7.73 -97.33
C THR A 348 21.99 9.26 -97.45
N GLY A 349 22.36 9.97 -96.39
CA GLY A 349 22.44 11.42 -96.28
C GLY A 349 22.71 11.82 -94.82
N ALA A 350 22.80 13.13 -94.55
CA ALA A 350 22.88 13.63 -93.18
C ALA A 350 21.65 13.16 -92.37
N ASP A 351 21.89 12.60 -91.19
CA ASP A 351 20.86 12.09 -90.28
C ASP A 351 19.90 11.08 -90.92
N ARG A 352 20.35 10.34 -91.94
CA ARG A 352 19.57 9.31 -92.64
C ARG A 352 20.36 8.04 -92.76
N ALA A 353 19.86 6.97 -92.15
CA ALA A 353 20.42 5.64 -92.26
C ALA A 353 19.46 4.69 -92.97
N ALA A 354 20.02 3.71 -93.65
CA ALA A 354 19.28 2.62 -94.27
C ALA A 354 20.03 1.30 -94.06
N LEU A 355 19.37 0.20 -94.37
CA LEU A 355 19.97 -1.14 -94.36
C LEU A 355 20.18 -1.61 -95.79
N THR A 356 21.38 -2.13 -96.06
CA THR A 356 21.64 -2.91 -97.26
C THR A 356 21.85 -4.37 -96.91
N ALA A 357 21.56 -5.28 -97.85
CA ALA A 357 21.84 -6.70 -97.66
C ALA A 357 23.34 -6.95 -97.81
N LEU A 358 23.92 -7.70 -96.86
CA LEU A 358 25.32 -8.10 -96.90
C LEU A 358 25.39 -9.59 -97.25
N THR A 359 26.05 -9.92 -98.36
CA THR A 359 26.20 -11.31 -98.80
C THR A 359 27.06 -12.11 -97.81
N SER A 360 26.99 -13.45 -97.87
CA SER A 360 27.86 -14.32 -97.07
C SER A 360 29.35 -14.05 -97.33
N VAL A 361 29.70 -13.78 -98.60
CA VAL A 361 31.05 -13.38 -99.03
C VAL A 361 31.45 -12.04 -98.40
N GLY A 362 30.58 -11.02 -98.47
CA GLY A 362 30.84 -9.70 -97.87
C GLY A 362 31.07 -9.78 -96.37
N ARG A 363 30.26 -10.58 -95.65
CA ARG A 363 30.46 -10.85 -94.21
C ARG A 363 31.79 -11.53 -93.94
N ALA A 364 32.14 -12.55 -94.73
CA ALA A 364 33.37 -13.31 -94.55
C ALA A 364 34.64 -12.47 -94.81
N ILE A 365 34.58 -11.50 -95.73
CA ILE A 365 35.67 -10.54 -95.98
C ILE A 365 35.79 -9.54 -94.83
N LEU A 366 34.69 -8.89 -94.42
CA LEU A 366 34.69 -7.91 -93.32
C LEU A 366 35.09 -8.52 -91.97
N SER A 367 34.90 -9.84 -91.80
CA SER A 367 35.32 -10.55 -90.58
C SER A 367 36.81 -10.92 -90.56
N LYS A 368 37.58 -10.68 -91.64
CA LYS A 368 39.01 -11.02 -91.64
C LYS A 368 39.81 -9.95 -90.89
N PRO A 369 40.68 -10.36 -89.94
CA PRO A 369 41.46 -9.41 -89.13
C PRO A 369 42.69 -8.86 -89.87
N SER A 370 42.99 -9.32 -91.08
CA SER A 370 44.16 -8.90 -91.85
C SER A 370 43.93 -9.02 -93.35
N THR A 371 44.69 -8.23 -94.12
CA THR A 371 44.74 -8.36 -95.58
C THR A 371 45.09 -9.78 -96.00
N GLN A 372 46.03 -10.45 -95.31
CA GLN A 372 46.39 -11.85 -95.61
C GLN A 372 45.19 -12.78 -95.47
N GLY A 373 44.38 -12.63 -94.43
CA GLY A 373 43.17 -13.43 -94.25
C GLY A 373 42.12 -13.21 -95.34
N VAL A 374 42.06 -12.00 -95.94
CA VAL A 374 41.21 -11.72 -97.11
C VAL A 374 41.77 -12.43 -98.34
N LEU A 375 43.08 -12.34 -98.59
CA LEU A 375 43.73 -13.02 -99.71
C LEU A 375 43.54 -14.54 -99.65
N ASP A 376 43.66 -15.12 -98.44
CA ASP A 376 43.45 -16.55 -98.20
C ASP A 376 41.99 -16.95 -98.47
N TYR A 377 41.03 -16.12 -98.03
CA TYR A 377 39.61 -16.37 -98.28
C TYR A 377 39.25 -16.31 -99.77
N LEU A 378 39.87 -15.39 -100.52
CA LEU A 378 39.72 -15.29 -101.96
C LEU A 378 40.48 -16.40 -102.72
N GLY A 379 41.30 -17.21 -102.04
CA GLY A 379 42.10 -18.27 -102.66
C GLY A 379 43.20 -17.74 -103.58
N LEU A 380 43.70 -16.52 -103.34
CA LEU A 380 44.70 -15.90 -104.19
C LEU A 380 46.07 -16.56 -103.99
N GLY A 381 46.55 -17.26 -105.01
CA GLY A 381 47.88 -17.87 -105.02
C GLY A 381 49.02 -16.85 -105.10
N GLU A 382 50.26 -17.32 -104.88
CA GLU A 382 51.46 -16.47 -104.86
C GLU A 382 51.65 -15.63 -106.14
N ALA A 383 51.19 -16.11 -107.29
CA ALA A 383 51.27 -15.36 -108.54
C ALA A 383 50.47 -14.05 -108.51
N ALA A 384 49.29 -14.05 -107.89
CA ALA A 384 48.43 -12.87 -107.80
C ALA A 384 48.98 -11.79 -106.83
N LYS A 385 50.02 -12.13 -106.06
CA LYS A 385 50.70 -11.23 -105.11
C LYS A 385 51.95 -10.57 -105.71
N ARG A 386 52.36 -10.97 -106.93
CA ARG A 386 53.59 -10.51 -107.58
C ARG A 386 53.30 -9.41 -108.61
N GLU A 387 54.22 -8.47 -108.71
CA GLU A 387 54.19 -7.44 -109.74
C GLU A 387 54.53 -8.01 -111.12
N VAL A 388 53.99 -7.39 -112.18
CA VAL A 388 54.37 -7.70 -113.56
C VAL A 388 55.70 -7.01 -113.90
N GLY A 389 56.65 -7.76 -114.45
CA GLY A 389 57.97 -7.24 -114.82
C GLY A 389 59.04 -8.33 -114.92
N THR A 390 60.27 -7.93 -115.24
CA THR A 390 61.40 -8.86 -115.47
C THR A 390 62.39 -8.93 -114.29
N GLY A 391 62.12 -8.22 -113.19
CA GLY A 391 62.91 -8.24 -111.96
C GLY A 391 62.70 -9.49 -111.11
N ALA A 392 63.50 -9.63 -110.04
CA ALA A 392 63.39 -10.75 -109.12
C ALA A 392 62.00 -10.78 -108.45
N ASN A 393 61.40 -11.97 -108.34
CA ASN A 393 60.03 -12.18 -107.84
C ASN A 393 58.91 -11.49 -108.63
N GLN A 394 59.16 -11.07 -109.88
CA GLN A 394 58.12 -10.58 -110.79
C GLN A 394 57.67 -11.67 -111.78
N ILE A 395 56.51 -11.45 -112.40
CA ILE A 395 56.00 -12.28 -113.49
C ILE A 395 56.23 -11.53 -114.81
N PRO A 396 57.12 -12.00 -115.71
CA PRO A 396 57.29 -11.38 -117.01
C PRO A 396 56.00 -11.46 -117.82
N ASP A 397 55.60 -10.34 -118.42
CA ASP A 397 54.53 -10.35 -119.40
C ASP A 397 55.00 -10.99 -120.72
N MET A 398 54.05 -11.24 -121.64
CA MET A 398 54.37 -11.83 -122.94
C MET A 398 55.29 -10.91 -123.77
N ALA A 399 55.18 -9.59 -123.61
CA ALA A 399 56.00 -8.62 -124.35
C ALA A 399 57.49 -8.68 -123.98
N SER A 400 57.80 -9.22 -122.79
CA SER A 400 59.17 -9.45 -122.32
C SER A 400 59.89 -10.58 -123.07
N PHE A 401 59.14 -11.44 -123.78
CA PHE A 401 59.68 -12.46 -124.68
C PHE A 401 59.64 -11.95 -126.12
N THR A 402 60.81 -11.67 -126.71
CA THR A 402 60.90 -11.14 -128.09
C THR A 402 61.55 -12.17 -129.01
N SER A 403 61.14 -12.23 -130.27
CA SER A 403 61.74 -13.15 -131.25
C SER A 403 61.63 -12.59 -132.67
N GLY A 404 62.44 -13.15 -133.57
CA GLY A 404 62.40 -12.84 -134.98
C GLY A 404 63.05 -13.95 -135.81
N PRO A 405 63.17 -13.78 -137.14
CA PRO A 405 63.79 -14.79 -137.99
C PRO A 405 65.22 -15.12 -137.53
N GLY A 406 65.45 -16.37 -137.12
CA GLY A 406 66.76 -16.85 -136.67
C GLY A 406 67.19 -16.37 -135.28
N TRP A 407 66.30 -15.80 -134.46
CA TRP A 407 66.62 -15.43 -133.08
C TRP A 407 65.42 -15.38 -132.13
N MET A 408 65.71 -15.57 -130.84
CA MET A 408 64.77 -15.36 -129.73
C MET A 408 65.52 -14.78 -128.53
N LYS A 409 64.88 -13.87 -127.81
CA LYS A 409 65.40 -13.20 -126.62
C LYS A 409 64.43 -13.35 -125.45
N PHE A 410 64.96 -13.87 -124.36
CA PHE A 410 64.26 -14.11 -123.12
C PHE A 410 64.27 -12.85 -122.21
N PRO A 411 63.31 -12.74 -121.27
CA PRO A 411 63.23 -11.64 -120.32
C PRO A 411 64.51 -11.40 -119.50
N ASP A 412 65.29 -12.46 -119.27
CA ASP A 412 66.55 -12.40 -118.52
C ASP A 412 67.74 -11.86 -119.35
N GLY A 413 67.48 -11.46 -120.59
CA GLY A 413 68.48 -10.99 -121.55
C GLY A 413 69.19 -12.10 -122.32
N THR A 414 68.89 -13.39 -122.06
CA THR A 414 69.46 -14.49 -122.85
C THR A 414 68.94 -14.42 -124.28
N ILE A 415 69.86 -14.46 -125.23
CA ILE A 415 69.59 -14.49 -126.66
C ILE A 415 70.04 -15.85 -127.21
N ILE A 416 69.19 -16.47 -128.01
CA ILE A 416 69.52 -17.62 -128.83
C ILE A 416 69.37 -17.18 -130.28
N GLN A 417 70.41 -17.35 -131.08
CA GLN A 417 70.40 -17.05 -132.51
C GLN A 417 70.91 -18.26 -133.28
N PHE A 418 70.38 -18.50 -134.47
CA PHE A 418 70.71 -19.67 -135.26
C PHE A 418 70.52 -19.38 -136.75
N GLY A 419 71.26 -20.10 -137.58
CA GLY A 419 71.21 -19.92 -139.01
C GLY A 419 72.12 -20.89 -139.75
N VAL A 420 72.24 -20.66 -141.06
CA VAL A 420 73.10 -21.44 -141.95
C VAL A 420 73.95 -20.50 -142.78
N SER A 421 75.22 -20.82 -142.99
CA SER A 421 76.16 -19.97 -143.73
C SER A 421 77.24 -20.79 -144.42
N ILE A 422 77.86 -20.24 -145.46
CA ILE A 422 79.01 -20.85 -146.13
C ILE A 422 80.28 -20.38 -145.41
N ALA A 423 81.06 -21.33 -144.90
CA ALA A 423 82.36 -21.12 -144.27
C ALA A 423 83.44 -20.82 -145.31
N GLY A 424 84.34 -19.90 -144.98
CA GLY A 424 85.51 -19.61 -145.81
C GLY A 424 86.56 -20.74 -145.75
N PRO A 425 87.47 -20.83 -146.72
CA PRO A 425 88.60 -21.74 -146.66
C PRO A 425 89.62 -21.31 -145.58
N ILE A 426 90.56 -22.20 -145.24
CA ILE A 426 91.58 -21.92 -144.23
C ILE A 426 92.39 -20.67 -144.60
N GLY A 427 92.57 -19.76 -143.63
CA GLY A 427 93.25 -18.47 -143.82
C GLY A 427 92.36 -17.32 -144.31
N TYR A 428 91.16 -17.61 -144.84
CA TYR A 428 90.22 -16.60 -145.36
C TYR A 428 88.79 -16.86 -144.84
N PRO A 429 88.50 -16.55 -143.56
CA PRO A 429 87.18 -16.82 -142.97
C PRO A 429 86.05 -16.00 -143.60
N THR A 430 84.84 -16.55 -143.57
CA THR A 430 83.63 -15.80 -143.91
C THR A 430 83.07 -15.14 -142.64
N THR A 431 82.76 -13.85 -142.71
CA THR A 431 82.07 -13.14 -141.63
C THR A 431 80.58 -13.45 -141.66
N VAL A 432 80.06 -14.02 -140.58
CA VAL A 432 78.63 -14.27 -140.38
C VAL A 432 78.11 -13.28 -139.34
N ASN A 433 77.16 -12.43 -139.73
CA ASN A 433 76.54 -11.46 -138.84
C ASN A 433 75.38 -12.09 -138.07
N PHE A 434 75.24 -11.76 -136.79
CA PHE A 434 74.07 -12.14 -136.01
C PHE A 434 72.85 -11.28 -136.39
N PRO A 435 71.62 -11.86 -136.41
CA PRO A 435 70.40 -11.08 -136.58
C PRO A 435 70.24 -9.90 -135.59
N ILE A 436 70.66 -10.09 -134.34
CA ILE A 436 70.74 -9.03 -133.32
C ILE A 436 72.09 -9.09 -132.57
N PRO A 437 72.60 -7.98 -132.02
CA PRO A 437 73.81 -8.01 -131.20
C PRO A 437 73.61 -8.82 -129.91
N PHE A 438 74.64 -9.59 -129.53
CA PHE A 438 74.81 -10.01 -128.13
C PHE A 438 75.29 -8.81 -127.29
N THR A 439 75.04 -8.82 -125.98
CA THR A 439 75.30 -7.71 -125.05
C THR A 439 76.54 -7.90 -124.16
N SER A 440 77.02 -9.13 -123.96
CA SER A 440 78.17 -9.46 -123.10
C SER A 440 79.04 -10.59 -123.65
N GLY A 441 78.46 -11.62 -124.28
CA GLY A 441 79.22 -12.71 -124.89
C GLY A 441 78.39 -13.93 -125.29
N TYR A 442 78.93 -14.73 -126.21
CA TYR A 442 78.24 -15.90 -126.75
C TYR A 442 79.15 -17.14 -126.87
N ARG A 443 78.51 -18.28 -127.04
CA ARG A 443 79.12 -19.55 -127.46
C ARG A 443 78.44 -20.02 -128.73
N ILE A 444 79.24 -20.47 -129.70
CA ILE A 444 78.74 -20.99 -130.98
C ILE A 444 79.04 -22.47 -131.07
N ALA A 445 78.04 -23.23 -131.50
CA ALA A 445 78.23 -24.56 -132.03
C ALA A 445 77.97 -24.54 -133.54
N THR A 446 78.82 -25.21 -134.31
CA THR A 446 78.66 -25.37 -135.75
C THR A 446 78.58 -26.84 -136.12
N SER A 447 77.87 -27.14 -137.20
CA SER A 447 77.80 -28.48 -137.79
C SER A 447 77.83 -28.38 -139.31
N PHE A 448 78.33 -29.42 -139.96
CA PHE A 448 78.41 -29.48 -141.41
C PHE A 448 77.02 -29.49 -142.05
N ASP A 449 76.86 -28.65 -143.08
CA ASP A 449 75.71 -28.66 -143.97
C ASP A 449 76.14 -28.97 -145.40
N SER A 450 75.69 -30.12 -145.91
CA SER A 450 75.94 -30.55 -147.29
C SER A 450 75.02 -29.88 -148.31
N ALA A 451 73.88 -29.31 -147.87
CA ALA A 451 72.83 -28.83 -148.77
C ALA A 451 73.20 -27.52 -149.49
N ILE A 452 74.01 -26.64 -148.88
CA ILE A 452 74.24 -25.28 -149.37
C ILE A 452 75.50 -25.13 -150.26
N ASN A 453 76.33 -26.17 -150.40
CA ASN A 453 77.51 -26.11 -151.31
C ASN A 453 77.87 -27.43 -152.03
N GLY A 454 77.00 -28.44 -152.03
CA GLY A 454 77.15 -29.66 -152.86
C GLY A 454 78.47 -30.42 -152.71
N ALA A 455 79.12 -30.28 -151.55
CA ALA A 455 80.50 -30.72 -151.39
C ALA A 455 80.60 -32.21 -151.01
N THR A 456 81.66 -32.88 -151.48
CA THR A 456 81.85 -34.34 -151.37
C THR A 456 82.69 -34.77 -150.15
N ASP A 457 82.94 -33.86 -149.20
CA ASP A 457 83.79 -34.00 -148.02
C ASP A 457 83.17 -33.33 -146.78
N CYS A 458 83.54 -33.76 -145.57
CA CYS A 458 83.07 -33.22 -144.31
C CYS A 458 84.20 -32.45 -143.57
N PRO A 459 84.35 -31.14 -143.81
CA PRO A 459 85.40 -30.36 -143.16
C PRO A 459 85.08 -30.09 -141.69
N ALA A 460 86.12 -29.93 -140.88
CA ALA A 460 85.98 -29.36 -139.55
C ALA A 460 85.77 -27.85 -139.65
N PHE A 461 84.97 -27.29 -138.74
CA PHE A 461 84.75 -25.85 -138.64
C PHE A 461 85.45 -25.28 -137.43
N ALA A 462 85.98 -24.07 -137.58
CA ALA A 462 86.38 -23.25 -136.47
C ALA A 462 85.62 -21.92 -136.53
N THR A 463 85.23 -21.45 -135.36
CA THR A 463 84.60 -20.14 -135.19
C THR A 463 85.43 -19.30 -134.26
N THR A 464 85.66 -18.04 -134.65
CA THR A 464 86.25 -17.04 -133.76
C THR A 464 85.40 -15.77 -133.80
N PRO A 465 85.35 -14.97 -132.74
CA PRO A 465 84.59 -13.72 -132.78
C PRO A 465 85.13 -12.78 -133.86
N ALA A 466 84.23 -12.16 -134.62
CA ALA A 466 84.60 -11.19 -135.65
C ALA A 466 84.46 -9.76 -135.10
N GLY A 467 85.46 -8.92 -135.37
CA GLY A 467 85.53 -7.55 -134.85
C GLY A 467 85.43 -7.50 -133.31
N GLY A 468 84.63 -6.54 -132.80
CA GLY A 468 84.35 -6.36 -131.36
C GLY A 468 83.61 -7.51 -130.67
N GLY A 469 83.41 -8.64 -131.35
CA GLY A 469 83.09 -9.93 -130.74
C GLY A 469 81.64 -10.15 -130.32
N LEU A 470 80.71 -9.26 -130.67
CA LEU A 470 79.28 -9.35 -130.30
C LEU A 470 78.30 -9.25 -131.47
N LEU A 471 78.77 -8.82 -132.64
CA LEU A 471 77.93 -8.56 -133.82
C LEU A 471 78.04 -9.66 -134.88
N ALA A 472 79.16 -10.37 -134.88
CA ALA A 472 79.48 -11.35 -135.90
C ALA A 472 80.51 -12.35 -135.38
N PHE A 473 80.68 -13.44 -136.13
CA PHE A 473 81.77 -14.38 -135.97
C PHE A 473 82.38 -14.73 -137.32
N TYR A 474 83.65 -15.07 -137.29
CA TYR A 474 84.36 -15.65 -138.42
C TYR A 474 84.09 -17.14 -138.44
N LEU A 475 83.64 -17.63 -139.59
CA LEU A 475 83.40 -19.03 -139.86
C LEU A 475 84.41 -19.52 -140.91
N MET A 476 85.25 -20.46 -140.51
CA MET A 476 86.25 -21.09 -141.38
C MET A 476 86.10 -22.60 -141.39
N SER A 477 86.42 -23.21 -142.52
CA SER A 477 86.49 -24.65 -142.71
C SER A 477 87.95 -25.10 -142.87
N SER A 478 88.22 -26.37 -142.61
CA SER A 478 89.55 -26.98 -142.80
C SER A 478 89.98 -27.15 -144.26
N ARG A 479 89.28 -26.57 -145.25
CA ARG A 479 89.59 -26.71 -146.68
C ARG A 479 90.68 -25.75 -147.15
N THR A 480 91.59 -26.21 -148.02
CA THR A 480 92.63 -25.41 -148.67
C THR A 480 92.28 -25.10 -150.15
N GLY A 481 92.35 -23.83 -150.55
CA GLY A 481 92.43 -23.41 -151.96
C GLY A 481 91.18 -23.54 -152.85
N GLY A 482 89.95 -23.56 -152.30
CA GLY A 482 88.71 -23.71 -153.09
C GLY A 482 87.43 -23.10 -152.47
N THR A 483 86.27 -23.39 -153.08
CA THR A 483 84.91 -22.97 -152.67
C THR A 483 84.57 -23.40 -151.23
N GLY A 484 83.87 -22.55 -150.48
CA GLY A 484 83.55 -22.74 -149.05
C GLY A 484 82.65 -23.95 -148.74
N ALA A 485 82.41 -24.21 -147.44
CA ALA A 485 81.59 -25.34 -146.97
C ALA A 485 80.36 -24.86 -146.17
N GLY A 486 79.17 -25.43 -146.41
CA GLY A 486 77.98 -25.07 -145.64
C GLY A 486 78.10 -25.45 -144.17
N ALA A 487 77.64 -24.59 -143.28
CA ALA A 487 77.58 -24.84 -141.84
C ALA A 487 76.27 -24.32 -141.22
N ASN A 488 75.57 -25.20 -140.50
CA ASN A 488 74.53 -24.78 -139.55
C ASN A 488 75.20 -24.29 -138.28
N TRP A 489 74.68 -23.22 -137.69
CA TRP A 489 75.21 -22.65 -136.47
C TRP A 489 74.09 -22.25 -135.50
N ILE A 490 74.39 -22.39 -134.21
CA ILE A 490 73.59 -21.86 -133.11
C ILE A 490 74.53 -21.13 -132.16
N ALA A 491 74.17 -19.90 -131.83
CA ALA A 491 74.85 -19.04 -130.90
C ALA A 491 73.94 -18.76 -129.70
N ILE A 492 74.45 -19.01 -128.50
CA ILE A 492 73.72 -18.77 -127.24
C ILE A 492 74.57 -17.84 -126.39
N GLY A 493 73.96 -16.79 -125.87
CA GLY A 493 74.68 -15.76 -125.15
C GLY A 493 73.77 -14.72 -124.51
N LYS A 494 74.39 -13.71 -123.90
CA LYS A 494 73.71 -12.49 -123.48
C LYS A 494 74.24 -11.35 -124.29
#